data_AF-A0A7Y5NY98-F1
#
_entry.id   AF-A0A7Y5NY98-F1
#
_cell.length_a   1.000
_cell.length_b   1.000
_cell.length_c   1.000
_cell.angle_alpha   90.00
_cell.angle_beta   90.00
_cell.angle_gamma   90.00
#
_symmetry.space_group_name_H-M   'P 1'
#
loop_
_entity.id
_entity.type
_entity.pdbx_description
1 polymer ?
#
loop_
_entity_poly.entity_id
_entity_poly.type
_entity_poly.pdbx_seq_one_letter_code
_entity_poly.pdbx_strand_id
1 'polypeptide(L)'
;MIGDRRTRRAHAPLLALEYFLDAERARSGASAVGIYLDDEVLATSAVDQRCSRALGDSMSGSDAGVRDVYVLPLRVGEHSLRVASLDRRVRSVRAVERTVRRILEVPAP
;
A
#
# COMPACT_ATOMS: atom_id res chain seq x y z
N MET A 1 12.37 30.89 -2.08
CA MET A 1 12.33 29.54 -2.71
C MET A 1 12.51 28.42 -1.67
N ILE A 2 11.82 28.51 -0.51
CA ILE A 2 12.00 27.60 0.66
C ILE A 2 10.88 26.54 0.74
N GLY A 3 9.74 26.75 0.08
CA GLY A 3 8.60 25.82 0.08
C GLY A 3 8.91 24.48 -0.60
N ASP A 4 9.74 24.47 -1.64
CA ASP A 4 9.96 23.29 -2.49
C ASP A 4 10.69 22.14 -1.76
N ARG A 5 11.60 22.44 -0.82
CA ARG A 5 12.34 21.40 -0.07
C ARG A 5 11.53 20.76 1.06
N ARG A 6 10.66 21.52 1.74
CA ARG A 6 9.80 21.00 2.81
C ARG A 6 8.69 20.13 2.24
N THR A 7 8.05 20.57 1.16
CA THR A 7 7.00 19.81 0.48
C THR A 7 7.55 18.51 -0.13
N ARG A 8 8.72 18.54 -0.79
CA ARG A 8 9.36 17.30 -1.30
C ARG A 8 9.72 16.30 -0.21
N ARG A 9 10.14 16.75 0.98
CA ARG A 9 10.42 15.85 2.12
C ARG A 9 9.16 15.21 2.68
N ALA A 10 8.05 15.95 2.71
CA ALA A 10 6.76 15.42 3.16
C ALA A 10 6.18 14.36 2.22
N HIS A 11 6.43 14.45 0.91
CA HIS A 11 5.92 13.49 -0.08
C HIS A 11 6.86 12.31 -0.38
N ALA A 12 8.13 12.37 0.04
CA ALA A 12 9.10 11.31 -0.23
C ALA A 12 8.65 9.90 0.25
N PRO A 13 8.02 9.75 1.44
CA PRO A 13 7.50 8.46 1.88
C PRO A 13 6.35 7.94 1.02
N LEU A 14 5.43 8.80 0.59
CA LEU A 14 4.29 8.41 -0.25
C LEU A 14 4.74 7.93 -1.62
N LEU A 15 5.66 8.68 -2.26
CA LEU A 15 6.29 8.25 -3.51
C LEU A 15 7.04 6.92 -3.34
N ALA A 16 7.77 6.73 -2.24
CA ALA A 16 8.45 5.48 -1.96
C ALA A 16 7.47 4.30 -1.78
N LEU A 17 6.29 4.54 -1.18
CA LEU A 17 5.23 3.53 -1.10
C LEU A 17 4.65 3.20 -2.48
N GLU A 18 4.39 4.19 -3.33
CA GLU A 18 3.92 3.95 -4.70
C GLU A 18 4.89 3.06 -5.50
N TYR A 19 6.18 3.41 -5.51
CA TYR A 19 7.22 2.59 -6.16
C TYR A 19 7.31 1.19 -5.56
N PHE A 20 7.21 1.07 -4.24
CA PHE A 20 7.21 -0.21 -3.57
C PHE A 20 6.01 -1.06 -3.99
N LEU A 21 4.81 -0.48 -4.08
CA LEU A 21 3.60 -1.18 -4.46
C LEU A 21 3.63 -1.63 -5.91
N ASP A 22 4.14 -0.80 -6.82
CA ASP A 22 4.36 -1.21 -8.21
C ASP A 22 5.37 -2.35 -8.32
N ALA A 23 6.45 -2.30 -7.54
CA ALA A 23 7.43 -3.38 -7.51
C ALA A 23 6.83 -4.67 -6.93
N GLU A 24 6.01 -4.61 -5.87
CA GLU A 24 5.32 -5.79 -5.33
C GLU A 24 4.27 -6.33 -6.30
N ARG A 25 3.50 -5.45 -6.95
CA ARG A 25 2.52 -5.80 -7.99
C ARG A 25 3.22 -6.56 -9.12
N ALA A 26 4.30 -6.01 -9.67
CA ALA A 26 5.07 -6.62 -10.74
C ALA A 26 5.72 -7.96 -10.32
N ARG A 27 6.30 -8.05 -9.11
CA ARG A 27 6.95 -9.28 -8.62
C ARG A 27 5.97 -10.40 -8.33
N SER A 28 4.80 -10.08 -7.78
CA SER A 28 3.77 -11.08 -7.42
C SER A 28 2.88 -11.46 -8.60
N GLY A 29 2.82 -10.62 -9.64
CA GLY A 29 1.84 -10.73 -10.72
C GLY A 29 0.42 -10.38 -10.26
N ALA A 30 0.26 -9.63 -9.16
CA ALA A 30 -1.03 -9.15 -8.69
C ALA A 30 -1.60 -8.11 -9.67
N SER A 31 -2.93 -8.03 -9.76
CA SER A 31 -3.57 -6.97 -10.56
C SER A 31 -3.39 -5.59 -9.92
N ALA A 32 -3.42 -5.54 -8.58
CA ALA A 32 -3.13 -4.35 -7.81
C ALA A 32 -2.69 -4.71 -6.39
N VAL A 33 -1.95 -3.81 -5.77
CA VAL A 33 -1.56 -3.85 -4.36
C VAL A 33 -1.81 -2.48 -3.75
N GLY A 34 -2.45 -2.44 -2.58
CA GLY A 34 -2.77 -1.22 -1.83
C GLY A 34 -2.34 -1.30 -0.38
N ILE A 35 -2.03 -0.15 0.21
CA ILE A 35 -1.78 0.03 1.65
C ILE A 35 -2.88 0.90 2.22
N TYR A 36 -3.44 0.45 3.33
CA TYR A 36 -4.53 1.09 4.03
C TYR A 36 -4.12 1.44 5.45
N LEU A 37 -4.49 2.64 5.89
CA LEU A 37 -4.42 3.09 7.28
C LEU A 37 -5.85 3.32 7.75
N ASP A 38 -6.31 2.58 8.76
CA ASP A 38 -7.65 2.74 9.34
C ASP A 38 -8.78 2.78 8.28
N ASP A 39 -8.75 1.86 7.31
CA ASP A 39 -9.67 1.74 6.15
C ASP A 39 -9.51 2.80 5.05
N GLU A 40 -8.68 3.81 5.23
CA GLU A 40 -8.34 4.79 4.20
C GLU A 40 -7.17 4.33 3.33
N VAL A 41 -7.25 4.59 2.03
CA VAL A 41 -6.16 4.29 1.09
C VAL A 41 -5.00 5.25 1.35
N LEU A 42 -3.86 4.71 1.79
CA LEU A 42 -2.61 5.46 1.91
C LEU A 42 -1.86 5.52 0.58
N ALA A 43 -1.79 4.39 -0.13
CA ALA A 43 -1.16 4.28 -1.45
C ALA A 43 -1.70 3.05 -2.20
N THR A 44 -1.73 3.12 -3.54
CA THR A 44 -2.20 2.00 -4.39
C THR A 44 -1.44 1.97 -5.71
N SER A 45 -1.17 0.76 -6.20
CA SER A 45 -0.65 0.51 -7.56
C SER A 45 -1.76 0.25 -8.58
N ALA A 46 -3.03 0.38 -8.18
CA ALA A 46 -4.15 0.23 -9.09
C ALA A 46 -4.14 1.34 -10.16
N VAL A 47 -3.97 0.93 -11.42
CA VAL A 47 -3.93 1.84 -12.57
C VAL A 47 -5.31 2.12 -13.14
N ASP A 48 -6.32 1.32 -12.77
CA ASP A 48 -7.69 1.44 -13.23
C ASP A 48 -8.68 1.47 -12.06
N GLN A 49 -9.84 2.08 -12.30
CA GLN A 49 -10.88 2.26 -11.29
C GLN A 49 -11.49 0.93 -10.79
N ARG A 50 -11.45 -0.14 -11.60
CA ARG A 50 -12.02 -1.43 -11.20
C ARG A 50 -11.14 -2.09 -10.15
N CYS A 51 -9.82 -2.07 -10.34
CA CYS A 51 -8.86 -2.57 -9.36
C CYS A 51 -8.89 -1.75 -8.07
N SER A 52 -8.96 -0.41 -8.16
CA SER A 52 -9.07 0.45 -6.97
C SER A 52 -10.35 0.15 -6.18
N ARG A 53 -11.47 -0.02 -6.89
CA ARG A 53 -12.76 -0.36 -6.28
C ARG A 53 -12.75 -1.76 -5.66
N ALA A 54 -12.23 -2.77 -6.36
CA ALA A 54 -12.17 -4.13 -5.83
C ALA A 54 -11.33 -4.22 -4.54
N LEU A 55 -10.20 -3.51 -4.46
CA LEU A 55 -9.44 -3.42 -3.22
C LEU A 55 -10.25 -2.71 -2.13
N GLY A 56 -10.85 -1.55 -2.42
CA GLY A 56 -11.63 -0.78 -1.44
C GLY A 56 -12.84 -1.54 -0.90
N ASP A 57 -13.66 -2.10 -1.77
CA ASP A 57 -14.86 -2.86 -1.40
C ASP A 57 -14.49 -4.08 -0.52
N SER A 58 -13.36 -4.74 -0.81
CA SER A 58 -12.86 -5.86 0.00
C SER A 58 -12.41 -5.43 1.40
N MET A 59 -11.90 -4.21 1.56
CA MET A 59 -11.57 -3.67 2.88
C MET A 59 -12.85 -3.33 3.67
N SER A 60 -13.91 -2.89 2.99
CA SER A 60 -15.21 -2.57 3.59
C SER A 60 -16.13 -3.79 3.80
N GLY A 61 -15.66 -5.00 3.48
CA GLY A 61 -16.46 -6.23 3.59
C GLY A 61 -17.63 -6.30 2.60
N SER A 62 -17.60 -5.49 1.54
CA SER A 62 -18.56 -5.55 0.44
C SER A 62 -18.06 -6.56 -0.59
N ASP A 63 -18.91 -7.51 -0.96
CA ASP A 63 -18.57 -8.60 -1.88
C ASP A 63 -18.48 -8.10 -3.33
N ALA A 64 -17.39 -7.41 -3.64
CA ALA A 64 -17.12 -6.86 -4.96
C ALA A 64 -16.44 -7.88 -5.86
N GLY A 65 -17.27 -8.75 -6.43
CA GLY A 65 -16.98 -9.43 -7.69
C GLY A 65 -15.66 -10.23 -7.76
N VAL A 66 -15.74 -11.51 -7.37
CA VAL A 66 -14.93 -12.65 -7.89
C VAL A 66 -13.43 -12.35 -8.14
N ARG A 67 -12.78 -11.60 -7.25
CA ARG A 67 -11.32 -11.50 -7.23
C ARG A 67 -10.82 -11.91 -5.86
N ASP A 68 -9.84 -12.80 -5.84
CA ASP A 68 -9.21 -13.21 -4.59
C ASP A 68 -8.46 -12.01 -4.01
N VAL A 69 -8.84 -11.58 -2.81
CA VAL A 69 -8.14 -10.49 -2.10
C VAL A 69 -7.38 -11.06 -0.92
N TYR A 70 -6.07 -10.81 -0.92
CA TYR A 70 -5.20 -11.23 0.16
C TYR A 70 -4.84 -10.03 1.02
N VAL A 71 -5.22 -10.07 2.29
CA VAL A 71 -4.94 -9.00 3.24
C VAL A 71 -3.85 -9.43 4.22
N LEU A 72 -2.84 -8.57 4.38
CA LEU A 72 -1.77 -8.69 5.34
C LEU A 72 -1.85 -7.54 6.36
N PRO A 73 -2.20 -7.82 7.62
CA PRO A 73 -2.12 -6.81 8.67
C PRO A 73 -0.64 -6.54 9.04
N LEU A 74 -0.31 -5.27 9.21
CA LEU A 74 1.00 -4.77 9.63
C LEU A 74 0.84 -3.78 10.78
N ARG A 75 1.85 -3.72 11.66
CA ARG A 75 1.94 -2.68 12.70
C ARG A 75 3.21 -1.86 12.48
N VAL A 76 3.06 -0.55 12.34
CA VAL A 76 4.14 0.40 12.05
C VAL A 76 4.02 1.56 13.04
N GLY A 77 4.98 1.65 13.97
CA GLY A 77 4.80 2.45 15.19
C GLY A 77 3.47 2.17 15.90
N GLU A 78 2.69 3.22 16.13
CA GLU A 78 1.35 3.16 16.73
C GLU A 78 0.23 2.86 15.71
N HIS A 79 0.55 2.82 14.42
CA HIS A 79 -0.44 2.67 13.36
C HIS A 79 -0.67 1.21 12.99
N SER A 80 -1.93 0.88 12.75
CA SER A 80 -2.35 -0.41 12.18
C SER A 80 -2.56 -0.24 10.67
N LEU A 81 -1.70 -0.89 9.89
CA LEU A 81 -1.78 -0.86 8.43
C LEU A 81 -2.29 -2.19 7.88
N ARG A 82 -2.92 -2.15 6.71
CA ARG A 82 -3.30 -3.35 5.96
C ARG A 82 -2.73 -3.25 4.55
N VAL A 83 -2.00 -4.28 4.13
CA VAL A 83 -1.55 -4.43 2.74
C VAL A 83 -2.48 -5.42 2.07
N ALA A 84 -3.18 -4.98 1.03
CA ALA A 84 -4.09 -5.82 0.26
C ALA A 84 -3.54 -6.05 -1.14
N SER A 85 -3.67 -7.26 -1.67
CA SER A 85 -3.30 -7.59 -3.06
C SER A 85 -4.40 -8.38 -3.76
N LEU A 86 -4.68 -8.02 -5.01
CA LEU A 86 -5.70 -8.66 -5.86
C LEU A 86 -5.11 -9.82 -6.66
N ASP A 87 -5.86 -10.91 -6.75
CA ASP A 87 -5.67 -12.12 -7.55
C ASP A 87 -4.42 -12.94 -7.20
N ARG A 88 -3.42 -12.34 -6.55
CA ARG A 88 -2.17 -12.97 -6.13
C ARG A 88 -1.74 -12.49 -4.76
N ARG A 89 -1.16 -13.40 -3.97
CA ARG A 89 -0.59 -13.09 -2.66
C ARG A 89 0.83 -12.54 -2.78
N VAL A 90 1.13 -11.49 -2.01
CA VAL A 90 2.52 -11.04 -1.83
C VAL A 90 3.31 -12.11 -1.07
N ARG A 91 4.40 -12.60 -1.67
CA ARG A 91 5.10 -13.82 -1.20
C ARG A 91 5.92 -13.62 0.08
N SER A 92 6.45 -12.42 0.32
CA SER A 92 7.41 -12.17 1.40
C SER A 92 6.89 -11.19 2.43
N VAL A 93 5.94 -11.66 3.25
CA VAL A 93 5.30 -10.87 4.33
C VAL A 93 6.31 -10.10 5.20
N ARG A 94 7.36 -10.77 5.69
CA ARG A 94 8.37 -10.14 6.54
C ARG A 94 9.19 -9.06 5.81
N ALA A 95 9.44 -9.25 4.51
CA ALA A 95 10.17 -8.26 3.71
C ALA A 95 9.30 -7.03 3.42
N VAL A 96 8.01 -7.24 3.14
CA VAL A 96 7.00 -6.19 2.99
C VAL A 96 6.93 -5.37 4.26
N GLU A 97 6.72 -6.02 5.42
CA GLU A 97 6.64 -5.35 6.72
C GLU A 97 7.88 -4.50 7.01
N ARG A 98 9.08 -5.07 6.83
CA ARG A 98 10.35 -4.36 7.04
C ARG A 98 10.49 -3.15 6.11
N THR A 99 10.08 -3.28 4.85
CA THR A 99 10.21 -2.21 3.86
C THR A 99 9.22 -1.09 4.14
N VAL A 100 7.96 -1.42 4.43
CA VAL A 100 6.93 -0.44 4.79
C VAL A 100 7.30 0.31 6.07
N ARG A 101 7.78 -0.40 7.11
CA ARG A 101 8.33 0.25 8.31
C ARG A 101 9.47 1.20 7.97
N ARG A 102 10.44 0.76 7.18
CA ARG A 102 11.57 1.61 6.79
C ARG A 102 11.14 2.85 6.02
N ILE A 103 10.08 2.78 5.21
CA ILE A 103 9.57 3.93 4.43
C ILE A 103 8.83 4.92 5.32
N LEU A 104 8.02 4.43 6.26
CA LEU A 104 7.12 5.26 7.08
C LEU A 104 7.75 5.72 8.41
N GLU A 105 8.66 4.95 8.98
CA GLU A 105 9.38 5.28 10.21
C GLU A 105 10.70 6.02 9.94
N VAL A 106 10.92 6.54 8.72
CA VAL A 106 12.05 7.46 8.49
C VAL A 106 11.86 8.65 9.43
N PRO A 107 12.82 8.93 10.33
CA PRO A 107 12.69 10.07 11.22
C PRO A 107 12.57 11.34 10.36
N ALA A 108 11.49 12.09 10.56
CA ALA A 108 11.42 13.45 10.08
C ALA A 108 12.63 14.20 10.67
N PRO A 109 13.43 14.90 9.85
CA PRO A 109 14.64 15.58 10.31
C PRO A 109 14.34 16.72 11.28
#